data_AF-A0A6A2EXD2-F1
#
_entry.id   AF-A0A6A2EXD2-F1
#
_cell.length_a   1.000
_cell.length_b   1.000
_cell.length_c   1.000
_cell.angle_alpha   90.00
_cell.angle_beta   90.00
_cell.angle_gamma   90.00
#
_symmetry.space_group_name_H-M   'P 1'
#
loop_
_entity.id
_entity.type
_entity.pdbx_description
1 polymer ?
#
loop_
_entity_poly.entity_id
_entity_poly.type
_entity_poly.pdbx_seq_one_letter_code
_entity_poly.pdbx_strand_id
1 'polypeptide(L)'
;MMMRIVCTLLLYIGVVGFVNGQRDSGFVDLKVGDSITLGACSHAQYGFMGIDIVTKTRWIDRGIPYDSVSGAGFYYYFFNEGDFDSRRLGCEYSGKKFKVVGFQTVKEDNGKERLIIFGRINNDPLTALWIEADEAIAAKELVF
;
A
#
# COMPACT_ATOMS: atom_id res chain seq x y z
N MET A 1 69.48 -4.97 -2.05
CA MET A 1 68.58 -6.05 -1.60
C MET A 1 67.16 -5.63 -1.95
N MET A 2 66.57 -6.28 -2.95
CA MET A 2 65.21 -6.03 -3.42
C MET A 2 64.20 -6.54 -2.38
N MET A 3 63.15 -5.77 -2.09
CA MET A 3 61.90 -6.32 -1.59
C MET A 3 60.74 -5.56 -2.23
N ARG A 4 59.98 -6.29 -3.06
CA ARG A 4 58.71 -5.88 -3.66
C ARG A 4 57.61 -6.09 -2.62
N ILE A 5 56.79 -5.08 -2.35
CA ILE A 5 55.50 -5.19 -1.64
C ILE A 5 54.55 -4.26 -2.41
N VAL A 6 53.92 -4.77 -3.47
CA VAL A 6 52.55 -5.30 -3.51
C VAL A 6 51.50 -4.25 -3.11
N CYS A 7 50.78 -3.87 -4.16
CA CYS A 7 49.60 -3.03 -4.25
C CYS A 7 48.47 -3.44 -3.30
N THR A 8 47.93 -2.50 -2.52
CA THR A 8 46.49 -2.50 -2.22
C THR A 8 45.99 -1.06 -2.13
N LEU A 9 45.50 -0.57 -3.27
CA LEU A 9 44.75 0.66 -3.41
C LEU A 9 43.40 0.47 -2.69
N LEU A 10 43.25 1.00 -1.47
CA LEU A 10 41.97 1.04 -0.77
C LEU A 10 41.10 2.11 -1.42
N LEU A 11 40.34 1.71 -2.44
CA LEU A 11 39.24 2.50 -2.98
C LEU A 11 38.13 2.53 -1.92
N TYR A 12 38.09 3.59 -1.13
CA TYR A 12 36.95 3.87 -0.25
C TYR A 12 35.78 4.29 -1.14
N ILE A 13 35.03 3.31 -1.65
CA ILE A 13 33.74 3.57 -2.28
C ILE A 13 32.82 3.96 -1.13
N GLY A 14 32.69 5.27 -0.91
CA GLY A 14 31.63 5.83 -0.10
C GLY A 14 30.32 5.33 -0.66
N VAL A 15 29.70 4.38 0.03
CA VAL A 15 28.30 4.04 -0.17
C VAL A 15 27.55 5.28 0.29
N VAL A 16 27.30 6.20 -0.64
CA VAL A 16 26.25 7.20 -0.50
C VAL A 16 24.97 6.40 -0.54
N GLY A 17 24.57 5.90 0.63
CA GLY A 17 23.24 5.35 0.83
C GLY A 17 22.27 6.43 0.41
N PHE A 18 21.52 6.16 -0.65
CA PHE A 18 20.35 6.93 -1.00
C PHE A 18 19.42 6.88 0.22
N VAL A 19 19.47 7.92 1.05
CA VAL A 19 18.41 8.20 2.00
C VAL A 19 17.25 8.64 1.12
N ASN A 20 16.33 7.71 0.83
CA ASN A 20 15.07 8.03 0.19
C ASN A 20 14.42 9.16 1.00
N GLY A 21 14.13 10.27 0.33
CA GLY A 21 13.53 11.45 0.95
C GLY A 21 12.29 11.04 1.72
N GLN A 22 12.28 11.33 3.02
CA GLN A 22 11.07 11.23 3.81
C GLN A 22 10.13 12.33 3.30
N ARG A 23 9.07 11.91 2.59
CA ARG A 23 7.95 12.80 2.25
C ARG A 23 7.26 13.19 3.55
N ASP A 24 7.50 14.42 3.99
CA ASP A 24 6.82 15.03 5.13
C ASP A 24 5.40 15.46 4.72
N SER A 25 4.56 14.47 4.42
CA SER A 25 3.19 14.64 3.92
C SER A 25 2.18 14.23 4.97
N GLY A 26 2.34 14.66 6.23
CA GLY A 26 1.37 14.37 7.30
C GLY A 26 0.99 12.89 7.47
N PHE A 27 1.80 11.99 6.92
CA PHE A 27 1.52 10.57 6.88
C PHE A 27 1.75 10.03 8.28
N VAL A 28 0.70 9.49 8.90
CA VAL A 28 0.88 8.63 10.07
C VAL A 28 1.73 7.43 9.62
N ASP A 29 2.76 7.07 10.40
CA ASP A 29 3.64 5.91 10.17
C ASP A 29 2.85 4.60 10.29
N LEU A 30 2.01 4.33 9.29
CA LEU A 30 1.16 3.15 9.19
C LEU A 30 1.99 1.94 8.78
N LYS A 31 1.76 0.85 9.49
CA LYS A 31 2.40 -0.44 9.25
C LYS A 31 1.35 -1.50 8.93
N VAL A 32 1.81 -2.57 8.31
CA VAL A 32 0.97 -3.75 8.11
C VAL A 32 0.58 -4.33 9.46
N GLY A 33 -0.70 -4.67 9.61
CA GLY A 33 -1.30 -5.07 10.88
C GLY A 33 -1.94 -3.93 11.68
N ASP A 34 -1.61 -2.67 11.37
CA ASP A 34 -2.26 -1.52 12.01
C ASP A 34 -3.75 -1.48 11.65
N SER A 35 -4.53 -0.90 12.57
CA SER A 35 -5.96 -0.69 12.36
C SER A 35 -6.23 0.75 11.96
N ILE A 36 -6.82 0.95 10.79
CA ILE A 36 -7.31 2.25 10.33
C ILE A 36 -8.81 2.37 10.62
N THR A 37 -9.26 3.56 11.05
CA THR A 37 -10.68 3.85 11.24
C THR A 37 -11.17 4.68 10.05
N LEU A 38 -12.27 4.26 9.43
CA LEU A 38 -12.89 5.06 8.38
C LEU A 38 -13.66 6.23 9.00
N GLY A 39 -13.39 7.42 8.49
CA GLY A 39 -14.01 8.67 8.90
C GLY A 39 -15.44 8.81 8.40
N ALA A 40 -15.87 10.07 8.30
CA ALA A 40 -17.21 10.40 7.85
C ALA A 40 -17.34 10.16 6.33
N CYS A 41 -18.40 9.47 5.94
CA CYS A 41 -18.78 9.38 4.53
C CYS A 41 -19.56 10.65 4.16
N SER A 42 -18.93 11.55 3.40
CA SER A 42 -19.49 12.86 3.08
C SER A 42 -20.63 12.80 2.05
N HIS A 43 -20.70 11.73 1.26
CA HIS A 43 -21.62 11.61 0.13
C HIS A 43 -22.53 10.39 0.26
N ALA A 44 -23.66 10.55 0.96
CA ALA A 44 -24.60 9.46 1.25
C ALA A 44 -25.09 8.66 0.02
N GLN A 45 -25.13 9.28 -1.17
CA GLN A 45 -25.57 8.64 -2.41
C GLN A 45 -24.44 8.00 -3.23
N TYR A 46 -23.18 8.40 -3.00
CA TYR A 46 -22.04 8.01 -3.85
C TYR A 46 -21.01 7.14 -3.11
N GLY A 47 -21.07 7.09 -1.78
CA GLY A 47 -20.12 6.35 -0.96
C GLY A 47 -18.87 7.17 -0.63
N PHE A 48 -17.81 6.47 -0.26
CA PHE A 48 -16.48 7.04 -0.03
C PHE A 48 -15.84 7.46 -1.36
N MET A 49 -15.11 8.58 -1.35
CA MET A 49 -14.43 9.16 -2.51
C MET A 49 -13.12 8.44 -2.82
N GLY A 50 -12.29 8.24 -1.80
CA GLY A 50 -10.96 7.65 -1.93
C GLY A 50 -10.90 6.15 -1.63
N ILE A 51 -12.06 5.49 -1.45
CA ILE A 51 -12.11 4.10 -0.97
C ILE A 51 -13.06 3.26 -1.82
N ASP A 52 -12.50 2.22 -2.42
CA ASP A 52 -13.24 1.18 -3.12
C ASP A 52 -13.17 -0.13 -2.33
N ILE A 53 -14.20 -0.97 -2.52
CA ILE A 53 -14.14 -2.38 -2.19
C ILE A 53 -13.91 -3.17 -3.48
N VAL A 54 -12.86 -3.98 -3.48
CA VAL A 54 -12.54 -4.90 -4.56
C VAL A 54 -12.92 -6.32 -4.14
N THR A 55 -13.54 -7.07 -5.05
CA THR A 55 -13.98 -8.44 -4.82
C THR A 55 -13.42 -9.33 -5.92
N LYS A 56 -12.63 -10.33 -5.53
CA LYS A 56 -12.11 -11.34 -6.45
C LYS A 56 -13.25 -12.24 -6.91
N THR A 57 -13.54 -12.24 -8.21
CA THR A 57 -14.61 -13.06 -8.79
C THR A 57 -14.07 -14.36 -9.37
N ARG A 58 -12.79 -14.41 -9.72
CA ARG A 58 -12.09 -15.61 -10.17
C ARG A 58 -10.71 -15.72 -9.54
N TRP A 59 -10.52 -16.72 -8.69
CA TRP A 59 -9.21 -17.05 -8.11
C TRP A 59 -8.43 -17.98 -9.04
N ILE A 60 -7.16 -17.69 -9.27
CA ILE A 60 -6.24 -18.58 -9.99
C ILE A 60 -5.04 -18.80 -9.08
N ASP A 61 -4.94 -20.00 -8.50
CA ASP A 61 -3.84 -20.35 -7.61
C ASP A 61 -2.59 -20.72 -8.41
N ARG A 62 -1.64 -19.79 -8.48
CA ARG A 62 -0.31 -19.97 -9.09
C ARG A 62 0.83 -19.81 -8.08
N GLY A 63 0.53 -19.79 -6.78
CA GLY A 63 1.55 -19.60 -5.76
C GLY A 63 2.25 -18.23 -5.83
N ILE A 64 1.51 -17.16 -6.16
CA ILE A 64 2.07 -15.79 -6.14
C ILE A 64 2.47 -15.46 -4.70
N PRO A 65 3.74 -15.09 -4.43
CA PRO A 65 4.21 -14.86 -3.07
C PRO A 65 3.58 -13.59 -2.48
N TYR A 66 3.10 -13.72 -1.24
CA TYR A 66 2.62 -12.63 -0.41
C TYR A 66 3.14 -12.85 1.02
N ASP A 67 3.91 -11.89 1.54
CA ASP A 67 4.33 -11.87 2.93
C ASP A 67 3.31 -11.09 3.77
N SER A 68 2.53 -11.81 4.58
CA SER A 68 1.50 -11.21 5.43
C SER A 68 2.03 -10.37 6.60
N VAL A 69 3.32 -10.48 6.93
CA VAL A 69 3.94 -9.69 8.02
C VAL A 69 4.33 -8.31 7.50
N SER A 70 5.00 -8.26 6.35
CA SER A 70 5.45 -7.00 5.74
C SER A 70 4.44 -6.38 4.78
N GLY A 71 3.45 -7.15 4.33
CA GLY A 71 2.52 -6.78 3.26
C GLY A 71 3.10 -6.88 1.85
N ALA A 72 4.37 -7.26 1.74
CA ALA A 72 5.08 -7.29 0.46
C ALA A 72 4.42 -8.30 -0.50
N GLY A 73 4.17 -7.85 -1.74
CA GLY A 73 3.57 -8.68 -2.78
C GLY A 73 2.05 -8.78 -2.75
N PHE A 74 1.35 -8.13 -1.79
CA PHE A 74 -0.12 -8.19 -1.71
C PHE A 74 -0.80 -7.80 -3.02
N TYR A 75 -0.37 -6.70 -3.64
CA TYR A 75 -0.96 -6.23 -4.90
C TYR A 75 -0.90 -7.31 -5.98
N TYR A 76 0.28 -7.89 -6.22
CA TYR A 76 0.42 -8.93 -7.24
C TYR A 76 -0.35 -10.20 -6.85
N TYR A 77 -0.31 -10.60 -5.58
CA TYR A 77 -1.06 -11.75 -5.08
C TYR A 77 -2.57 -11.59 -5.32
N PHE A 78 -3.13 -10.41 -5.07
CA PHE A 78 -4.56 -10.18 -5.18
C PHE A 78 -5.01 -9.81 -6.60
N PHE A 79 -4.22 -9.06 -7.38
CA PHE A 79 -4.68 -8.45 -8.64
C PHE A 79 -4.03 -9.00 -9.92
N ASN A 80 -2.89 -9.71 -9.84
CA ASN A 80 -2.13 -10.07 -11.05
C ASN A 80 -2.85 -11.09 -11.96
N GLU A 81 -3.56 -12.06 -11.40
CA GLU A 81 -4.16 -13.16 -12.15
C GLU A 81 -5.63 -13.33 -11.79
N GLY A 82 -6.48 -13.64 -12.77
CA GLY A 82 -7.92 -13.76 -12.58
C GLY A 82 -8.65 -12.41 -12.62
N ASP A 83 -9.94 -12.44 -12.28
CA ASP A 83 -10.81 -11.27 -12.43
C ASP A 83 -11.24 -10.74 -11.06
N PHE A 84 -11.54 -9.45 -11.02
CA PHE A 84 -12.07 -8.77 -9.85
C PHE A 84 -13.06 -7.70 -10.26
N ASP A 85 -14.08 -7.51 -9.44
CA ASP A 85 -14.98 -6.38 -9.53
C ASP A 85 -14.53 -5.31 -8.53
N SER A 86 -14.71 -4.04 -8.90
CA SER A 86 -14.50 -2.90 -8.00
C SER A 86 -15.75 -2.05 -7.93
N ARG A 87 -16.05 -1.52 -6.75
CA ARG A 87 -17.09 -0.52 -6.55
C ARG A 87 -16.73 0.41 -5.40
N ARG A 88 -17.28 1.62 -5.42
CA ARG A 88 -17.17 2.58 -4.32
C ARG A 88 -17.65 1.95 -3.01
N LEU A 89 -16.89 2.16 -1.93
CA LEU A 89 -17.28 1.68 -0.61
C LEU A 89 -18.51 2.47 -0.15
N GLY A 90 -19.52 1.77 0.34
CA GLY A 90 -20.75 2.41 0.81
C GLY A 90 -20.59 3.10 2.16
N CYS A 91 -21.43 4.09 2.45
CA CYS A 91 -21.36 4.86 3.70
C CYS A 91 -21.65 4.02 4.97
N GLU A 92 -22.23 2.83 4.83
CA GLU A 92 -22.44 1.87 5.93
C GLU A 92 -21.14 1.39 6.60
N TYR A 93 -19.98 1.76 6.03
CA TYR A 93 -18.67 1.47 6.59
C TYR A 93 -18.06 2.64 7.39
N SER A 94 -18.73 3.80 7.48
CA SER A 94 -18.29 4.91 8.31
C SER A 94 -18.14 4.51 9.78
N GLY A 95 -17.04 4.93 10.40
CA GLY A 95 -16.67 4.60 11.79
C GLY A 95 -16.14 3.17 11.99
N LYS A 96 -16.11 2.33 10.95
CA LYS A 96 -15.59 0.95 11.07
C LYS A 96 -14.07 0.92 10.97
N LYS A 97 -13.47 -0.12 11.56
CA LYS A 97 -12.03 -0.35 11.60
C LYS A 97 -11.63 -1.50 10.68
N PHE A 98 -10.47 -1.36 10.05
CA PHE A 98 -9.92 -2.36 9.13
C PHE A 98 -8.43 -2.54 9.38
N LYS A 99 -7.93 -3.76 9.18
CA LYS A 99 -6.51 -4.04 9.27
C LYS A 99 -5.83 -3.74 7.94
N VAL A 100 -4.72 -3.03 7.98
CA VAL A 100 -3.84 -2.85 6.82
C VAL A 100 -3.13 -4.17 6.52
N VAL A 101 -3.18 -4.59 5.26
CA VAL A 101 -2.59 -5.86 4.79
C VAL A 101 -1.49 -5.68 3.75
N GLY A 102 -1.31 -4.47 3.24
CA GLY A 102 -0.24 -4.13 2.32
C GLY A 102 -0.35 -2.71 1.81
N PHE A 103 0.68 -2.31 1.06
CA PHE A 103 0.81 -1.01 0.44
C PHE A 103 1.28 -1.18 -1.00
N GLN A 104 0.91 -0.26 -1.87
CA GLN A 104 1.46 -0.16 -3.22
C GLN A 104 1.66 1.29 -3.61
N THR A 105 2.87 1.65 -4.00
CA THR A 105 3.14 2.93 -4.65
C THR A 105 2.92 2.77 -6.15
N VAL A 106 2.07 3.61 -6.73
CA VAL A 106 1.81 3.68 -8.17
C VAL A 106 2.42 4.97 -8.69
N LYS A 107 3.30 4.86 -9.68
CA LYS A 107 3.88 6.01 -10.36
C LYS A 107 3.04 6.35 -11.59
N GLU A 108 2.61 7.59 -11.69
CA GLU A 108 1.90 8.14 -12.85
C GLU A 108 2.87 8.61 -13.94
N ASP A 109 2.34 8.76 -15.16
CA ASP A 109 3.09 9.23 -16.34
C ASP A 109 3.69 10.63 -16.13
N ASN A 110 3.03 11.48 -15.32
CA ASN A 110 3.50 12.82 -14.96
C ASN A 110 4.62 12.80 -13.89
N GLY A 111 5.04 11.63 -13.41
CA GLY A 111 6.05 11.45 -12.36
C GLY A 111 5.51 11.58 -10.93
N LYS A 112 4.22 11.87 -10.74
CA LYS A 112 3.55 11.83 -9.43
C LYS A 112 3.48 10.38 -8.96
N GLU A 113 3.61 10.19 -7.66
CA GLU A 113 3.45 8.89 -7.03
C GLU A 113 2.23 8.94 -6.10
N ARG A 114 1.35 7.96 -6.23
CA ARG A 114 0.20 7.74 -5.36
C ARG A 114 0.44 6.53 -4.48
N LEU A 115 0.07 6.63 -3.21
CA LEU A 115 0.12 5.52 -2.27
C LEU A 115 -1.27 4.90 -2.13
N ILE A 116 -1.33 3.60 -2.42
CA ILE A 116 -2.50 2.76 -2.20
C ILE A 116 -2.30 1.97 -0.92
N ILE A 117 -3.29 2.03 -0.03
CA ILE A 117 -3.35 1.21 1.18
C ILE A 117 -4.37 0.10 0.95
N PHE A 118 -3.99 -1.13 1.26
CA PHE A 118 -4.91 -2.27 1.20
C PHE A 118 -5.41 -2.60 2.59
N GLY A 119 -6.73 -2.58 2.75
CA GLY A 119 -7.41 -2.98 3.98
C GLY A 119 -8.10 -4.34 3.83
N ARG A 120 -8.16 -5.13 4.90
CA ARG A 120 -8.97 -6.36 4.92
C ARG A 120 -10.28 -6.14 5.65
N ILE A 121 -11.37 -6.55 5.01
CA ILE A 121 -12.74 -6.48 5.52
C ILE A 121 -13.21 -7.86 5.95
N ASN A 122 -13.79 -7.97 7.15
CA ASN A 122 -14.40 -9.21 7.68
C ASN A 122 -13.51 -10.48 7.66
N ASN A 123 -12.19 -10.34 7.56
CA ASN A 123 -11.24 -11.43 7.31
C ASN A 123 -11.50 -12.26 6.04
N ASP A 124 -12.28 -11.74 5.09
CA ASP A 124 -12.57 -12.42 3.84
C ASP A 124 -11.34 -12.33 2.91
N PRO A 125 -10.80 -13.47 2.44
CA PRO A 125 -9.65 -13.48 1.54
C PRO A 125 -9.97 -13.00 0.12
N LEU A 126 -11.25 -12.96 -0.27
CA LEU A 126 -11.69 -12.56 -1.61
C LEU A 126 -12.01 -11.08 -1.71
N THR A 127 -12.05 -10.35 -0.59
CA THR A 127 -12.34 -8.92 -0.60
C THR A 127 -11.21 -8.11 0.03
N ALA A 128 -10.96 -6.94 -0.54
CA ALA A 128 -10.04 -5.98 0.02
C ALA A 128 -10.59 -4.56 -0.17
N LEU A 129 -10.18 -3.65 0.71
CA LEU A 129 -10.33 -2.23 0.48
C LEU A 129 -9.15 -1.74 -0.34
N TRP A 130 -9.44 -0.98 -1.39
CA TRP A 130 -8.46 -0.21 -2.15
C TRP A 130 -8.60 1.25 -1.71
N ILE A 131 -7.60 1.78 -1.02
CA ILE A 131 -7.65 3.13 -0.44
C ILE A 131 -6.61 4.00 -1.11
N GLU A 132 -7.05 4.97 -1.90
CA GLU A 132 -6.23 6.04 -2.47
C GLU A 132 -5.90 7.03 -1.33
N ALA A 133 -4.71 6.91 -0.73
CA ALA A 133 -4.44 7.55 0.55
C ALA A 133 -4.60 9.09 0.52
N ASP A 134 -4.07 9.74 -0.52
CA ASP A 134 -4.16 11.20 -0.66
C ASP A 134 -5.62 11.68 -0.77
N GLU A 135 -6.44 10.97 -1.55
CA GLU A 135 -7.84 11.32 -1.77
C GLU A 135 -8.66 11.07 -0.49
N ALA A 136 -8.47 9.93 0.15
CA ALA A 136 -9.17 9.58 1.37
C ALA A 136 -8.80 10.51 2.55
N ILE A 137 -7.54 10.92 2.65
CA ILE A 137 -7.11 11.93 3.65
C ILE A 137 -7.75 13.29 3.36
N ALA A 138 -7.69 13.75 2.10
CA ALA A 138 -8.27 15.04 1.71
C ALA A 138 -9.79 15.09 1.97
N ALA A 139 -10.48 13.96 1.77
CA ALA A 139 -11.90 13.80 2.04
C ALA A 139 -12.24 13.57 3.53
N LYS A 140 -11.23 13.48 4.42
CA LYS A 140 -11.37 13.12 5.86
C LYS A 140 -12.01 11.74 6.09
N GLU A 141 -11.76 10.83 5.17
CA GLU A 141 -12.26 9.46 5.15
C GLU A 141 -11.34 8.48 5.88
N LEU A 142 -10.10 8.86 6.16
CA LEU A 142 -9.19 8.13 7.04
C LEU A 142 -8.97 8.90 8.35
N VAL A 143 -9.12 8.19 9.45
CA VAL A 143 -8.80 8.66 10.81
C VAL A 143 -7.80 7.70 11.43
N PHE A 144 -6.70 8.27 11.90
CA PHE A 144 -5.59 7.56 12.52
C PHE A 144 -5.62 7.71 14.04
#